data_AF-A0A7Y5LKN2-F1
#
_entry.id   AF-A0A7Y5LKN2-F1
#
_cell.length_a   1.000
_cell.length_b   1.000
_cell.length_c   1.000
_cell.angle_alpha   90.00
_cell.angle_beta   90.00
_cell.angle_gamma   90.00
#
_symmetry.space_group_name_H-M   'P 1'
#
loop_
_entity.id
_entity.type
_entity.pdbx_description
1 polymer ?
#
loop_
_entity_poly.entity_id
_entity_poly.type
_entity_poly.pdbx_seq_one_letter_code
_entity_poly.pdbx_strand_id
1 'polypeptide(L)'
;MRRQLVLLFILLISIPVITGDPGTEAQVIRTGNVQTFLDSLVNSIPADTGTNIYSAPSSSDTAQWSGIISDINNGDYSSAHSRAGLIGYGVTQFTDEGSAKIYYILAKTGASSNYWGIYAFNNAADRRKLLIQAPHPVYDFKTGLQSVYVFLQTGARALFVNGVHRCNSTDRSECAGTTTVCSTVGASDKFRKSDAAHNVDGMFHKTLLVLEPLIVNTISVQLHGFSWVTGDPDLLMSNGTTNTPSPDYLSALKDELILLDDTLTFGIHHISALSKLSGTTNIQGRYINESSNPCSTSASSPTGRFLHIEQAYKNLRDNQTNWNKMVTALKNTFDEDPLPVELTDFSVKAIGGSIRLRWVTATEVNNFGFEIEKYEQGEGAGVFAMAGFLPGSGNSHSPKEYSFTDTKVTPGRAYYYRLKQIDTDGSFNYSKVVSTSVELSGFDVLLPYPNPFSGEARIGILSGEESEAVVQIVSAMGERAAETVKVKLRKGYNEYPVSAQVLNLSPGIYFIRVSSGKYVKTRKLIHLK
;
A
#
# COMPACT_ATOMS: atom_id res chain seq x y z
N MET A 1 -0.01 69.88 -37.70
CA MET A 1 0.16 69.46 -36.29
C MET A 1 0.02 67.95 -36.21
N ARG A 2 0.95 67.29 -35.53
CA ARG A 2 1.31 65.86 -35.66
C ARG A 2 0.21 64.90 -35.21
N ARG A 3 0.02 63.84 -36.00
CA ARG A 3 -0.63 62.56 -35.61
C ARG A 3 0.23 61.90 -34.52
N GLN A 4 -0.38 61.48 -33.41
CA GLN A 4 0.18 60.46 -32.52
C GLN A 4 -0.63 59.18 -32.71
N LEU A 5 -0.04 58.26 -33.46
CA LEU A 5 -0.42 56.85 -33.50
C LEU A 5 0.16 56.23 -32.23
N VAL A 6 -0.68 55.79 -31.30
CA VAL A 6 -0.25 54.92 -30.21
C VAL A 6 -0.27 53.49 -30.76
N LEU A 7 0.90 52.98 -31.15
CA LEU A 7 1.09 51.55 -31.41
C LEU A 7 1.09 50.82 -30.07
N LEU A 8 0.01 50.09 -29.79
CA LEU A 8 -0.04 49.13 -28.70
C LEU A 8 0.71 47.86 -29.16
N PHE A 9 1.95 47.67 -28.71
CA PHE A 9 2.65 46.40 -28.85
C PHE A 9 2.01 45.39 -27.90
N ILE A 10 1.08 44.57 -28.42
CA ILE A 10 0.64 43.36 -27.73
C ILE A 10 1.75 42.33 -27.93
N LEU A 11 2.54 42.11 -26.89
CA LEU A 11 3.48 40.99 -26.82
C LEU A 11 2.64 39.70 -26.68
N LEU A 12 2.30 39.08 -27.82
CA LEU A 12 1.76 37.72 -27.87
C LEU A 12 2.86 36.76 -27.42
N ILE A 13 2.92 36.50 -26.12
CA ILE A 13 3.63 35.34 -25.60
C ILE A 13 2.80 34.13 -26.03
N SER A 14 3.22 33.50 -27.12
CA SER A 14 2.77 32.17 -27.51
C SER A 14 3.19 31.19 -26.41
N ILE A 15 2.29 30.92 -25.46
CA ILE A 15 2.42 29.77 -24.58
C ILE A 15 2.19 28.55 -25.46
N PRO A 16 3.16 27.64 -25.61
CA PRO A 16 2.90 26.42 -26.35
C PRO A 16 1.82 25.66 -25.59
N VAL A 17 0.69 25.43 -26.25
CA VAL A 17 -0.29 24.44 -25.82
C VAL A 17 0.40 23.09 -25.99
N ILE A 18 1.06 22.64 -24.92
CA ILE A 18 1.50 21.27 -24.81
C ILE A 18 0.23 20.46 -24.62
N THR A 19 -0.26 19.88 -25.71
CA THR A 19 -1.16 18.73 -25.66
C THR A 19 -0.33 17.55 -25.16
N GLY A 20 -0.08 17.54 -23.86
CA GLY A 20 0.55 16.42 -23.18
C GLY A 20 -0.47 15.30 -23.05
N ASP A 21 -0.08 14.13 -23.51
CA ASP A 21 -0.69 12.86 -23.12
C ASP A 21 -0.84 12.85 -21.57
N PRO A 22 -2.02 12.56 -20.99
CA PRO A 22 -2.25 12.61 -19.53
C PRO A 22 -1.40 11.63 -18.69
N GLY A 23 -0.35 11.03 -19.25
CA GLY A 23 0.50 10.02 -18.64
C GLY A 23 1.88 10.48 -18.14
N THR A 24 2.24 11.78 -18.18
CA THR A 24 3.62 12.23 -17.87
C THR A 24 3.75 13.49 -17.01
N GLU A 25 2.81 13.79 -16.12
CA GLU A 25 3.08 14.80 -15.08
C GLU A 25 4.14 14.28 -14.09
N ALA A 26 5.14 15.12 -13.80
CA ALA A 26 6.21 14.79 -12.86
C ALA A 26 5.65 14.70 -11.43
N GLN A 27 6.08 13.69 -10.69
CA GLN A 27 5.72 13.53 -9.28
C GLN A 27 6.01 14.82 -8.50
N VAL A 28 5.08 15.21 -7.64
CA VAL A 28 5.22 16.41 -6.80
C VAL A 28 5.86 16.00 -5.49
N ILE A 29 7.12 16.38 -5.32
CA ILE A 29 7.88 16.21 -4.07
C ILE A 29 7.98 17.57 -3.39
N ARG A 30 7.68 17.64 -2.09
CA ARG A 30 7.78 18.85 -1.27
C ARG A 30 8.47 18.54 0.05
N THR A 31 9.13 19.56 0.60
CA THR A 31 9.71 19.55 1.94
C THR A 31 9.24 20.80 2.67
N GLY A 32 8.94 20.69 3.98
CA GLY A 32 8.54 21.83 4.80
C GLY A 32 7.84 21.39 6.08
N ASN A 33 7.02 22.27 6.66
CA ASN A 33 6.14 21.92 7.76
C ASN A 33 4.85 21.28 7.23
N VAL A 34 4.65 19.98 7.49
CA VAL A 34 3.49 19.25 6.94
C VAL A 34 2.16 19.70 7.54
N GLN A 35 2.15 20.13 8.80
CA GLN A 35 0.94 20.63 9.46
C GLN A 35 0.44 21.90 8.77
N THR A 36 1.30 22.89 8.55
CA THR A 36 0.96 24.13 7.84
C THR A 36 0.41 23.84 6.44
N PHE A 37 1.00 22.86 5.74
CA PHE A 37 0.52 22.45 4.42
C PHE A 37 -0.88 21.84 4.47
N LEU A 38 -1.11 20.85 5.34
CA LEU A 38 -2.43 20.23 5.51
C LEU A 38 -3.48 21.24 6.01
N ASP A 39 -3.13 22.10 6.97
CA ASP A 39 -3.99 23.17 7.47
C ASP A 39 -4.40 24.13 6.36
N SER A 40 -3.49 24.45 5.42
CA SER A 40 -3.84 25.29 4.27
C SER A 40 -4.87 24.63 3.35
N LEU A 41 -4.78 23.31 3.15
CA LEU A 41 -5.75 22.54 2.37
C LEU A 41 -7.11 22.51 3.10
N VAL A 42 -7.11 22.25 4.40
CA VAL A 42 -8.34 22.23 5.22
C VAL A 42 -9.03 23.60 5.22
N ASN A 43 -8.28 24.69 5.35
CA ASN A 43 -8.83 26.05 5.31
C ASN A 43 -9.36 26.44 3.92
N SER A 44 -8.99 25.71 2.87
CA SER A 44 -9.50 25.92 1.51
C SER A 44 -10.81 25.18 1.21
N ILE A 45 -11.29 24.35 2.14
CA ILE A 45 -12.53 23.59 1.97
C ILE A 45 -13.70 24.57 1.89
N PRO A 46 -14.56 24.48 0.86
CA PRO A 46 -15.64 25.43 0.67
C PRO A 46 -16.72 25.30 1.74
N ALA A 47 -17.13 26.46 2.26
CA ALA A 47 -18.32 26.60 3.09
C ALA A 47 -19.60 26.39 2.29
N ASP A 48 -20.71 26.19 3.00
CA ASP A 48 -22.02 26.20 2.37
C ASP A 48 -22.48 27.64 2.11
N THR A 49 -22.55 27.99 0.83
CA THR A 49 -23.07 29.26 0.35
C THR A 49 -24.41 29.10 -0.38
N GLY A 50 -25.04 27.91 -0.27
CA GLY A 50 -26.27 27.56 -1.00
C GLY A 50 -26.04 27.20 -2.47
N THR A 51 -24.79 27.05 -2.90
CA THR A 51 -24.38 26.95 -4.31
C THR A 51 -24.31 25.53 -4.89
N ASN A 52 -24.63 24.49 -4.11
CA ASN A 52 -24.71 23.09 -4.58
C ASN A 52 -23.48 22.64 -5.39
N ILE A 53 -22.27 22.93 -4.92
CA ILE A 53 -21.02 22.69 -5.67
C ILE A 53 -20.49 21.26 -5.52
N TYR A 54 -21.04 20.44 -4.61
CA TYR A 54 -20.65 19.04 -4.49
C TYR A 54 -21.11 18.25 -5.72
N SER A 55 -20.13 17.73 -6.46
CA SER A 55 -20.36 16.73 -7.51
C SER A 55 -20.11 15.34 -6.94
N ALA A 56 -21.13 14.48 -6.96
CA ALA A 56 -20.98 13.09 -6.56
C ALA A 56 -20.06 12.34 -7.54
N PRO A 57 -19.14 11.50 -7.06
CA PRO A 57 -18.22 10.77 -7.94
C PRO A 57 -18.96 9.73 -8.78
N SER A 58 -18.53 9.55 -10.03
CA SER A 58 -18.96 8.44 -10.86
C SER A 58 -18.32 7.12 -10.43
N SER A 59 -18.82 5.99 -10.94
CA SER A 59 -18.18 4.68 -10.70
C SER A 59 -16.73 4.65 -11.18
N SER A 60 -16.42 5.31 -12.30
CA SER A 60 -15.04 5.47 -12.80
C SER A 60 -14.18 6.24 -11.81
N ASP A 61 -14.69 7.35 -11.26
CA ASP A 61 -13.96 8.14 -10.27
C ASP A 61 -13.66 7.33 -9.02
N THR A 62 -14.64 6.57 -8.51
CA THR A 62 -14.43 5.71 -7.33
C THR A 62 -13.43 4.58 -7.58
N ALA A 63 -13.37 4.05 -8.81
CA ALA A 63 -12.39 3.05 -9.19
C ALA A 63 -10.97 3.63 -9.24
N GLN A 64 -10.80 4.82 -9.83
CA GLN A 64 -9.51 5.52 -9.82
C GLN A 64 -9.09 5.88 -8.39
N TRP A 65 -10.00 6.41 -7.58
CA TRP A 65 -9.75 6.70 -6.17
C TRP A 65 -9.24 5.48 -5.41
N SER A 66 -9.94 4.34 -5.57
CA SER A 66 -9.55 3.09 -4.89
C SER A 66 -8.17 2.61 -5.34
N GLY A 67 -7.86 2.73 -6.64
CA GLY A 67 -6.53 2.47 -7.18
C GLY A 67 -5.46 3.37 -6.56
N ILE A 68 -5.72 4.67 -6.42
CA ILE A 68 -4.77 5.62 -5.80
C ILE A 68 -4.47 5.24 -4.36
N ILE A 69 -5.49 4.95 -3.54
CA ILE A 69 -5.30 4.57 -2.14
C ILE A 69 -4.49 3.27 -2.02
N SER A 70 -4.78 2.28 -2.88
CA SER A 70 -4.02 1.03 -2.96
C SER A 70 -2.56 1.28 -3.36
N ASP A 71 -2.33 2.06 -4.42
CA ASP A 71 -0.99 2.37 -4.92
C ASP A 71 -0.16 3.11 -3.86
N ILE A 72 -0.74 4.08 -3.14
CA ILE A 72 -0.08 4.78 -2.01
C ILE A 72 0.32 3.77 -0.92
N ASN A 73 -0.58 2.88 -0.52
CA ASN A 73 -0.30 1.93 0.55
C ASN A 73 0.75 0.87 0.14
N ASN A 74 0.84 0.56 -1.16
CA ASN A 74 1.83 -0.36 -1.72
C ASN A 74 3.18 0.30 -2.04
N GLY A 75 3.31 1.62 -1.84
CA GLY A 75 4.52 2.36 -2.15
C GLY A 75 4.72 2.70 -3.63
N ASP A 76 3.70 2.52 -4.48
CA ASP A 76 3.74 2.86 -5.90
C ASP A 76 3.24 4.29 -6.14
N TYR A 77 4.11 5.25 -5.81
CA TYR A 77 3.75 6.67 -5.92
C TYR A 77 3.59 7.14 -7.36
N SER A 78 4.24 6.46 -8.32
CA SER A 78 4.13 6.84 -9.74
C SER A 78 2.73 6.54 -10.24
N SER A 79 2.25 5.30 -10.02
CA SER A 79 0.89 4.92 -10.41
C SER A 79 -0.16 5.72 -9.67
N ALA A 80 0.02 5.94 -8.36
CA ALA A 80 -0.88 6.76 -7.56
C ALA A 80 -1.01 8.19 -8.11
N HIS A 81 0.12 8.83 -8.45
CA HIS A 81 0.14 10.18 -8.99
C HIS A 81 -0.55 10.26 -10.36
N SER A 82 -0.23 9.34 -11.29
CA SER A 82 -0.85 9.29 -12.61
C SER A 82 -2.37 9.10 -12.53
N ARG A 83 -2.86 8.20 -11.66
CA ARG A 83 -4.31 7.99 -11.48
C ARG A 83 -5.01 9.20 -10.87
N ALA A 84 -4.37 9.89 -9.92
CA ALA A 84 -4.94 11.07 -9.30
C ALA A 84 -5.22 12.19 -10.32
N GLY A 85 -4.30 12.38 -11.27
CA GLY A 85 -4.48 13.36 -12.36
C GLY A 85 -5.75 13.14 -13.17
N LEU A 86 -6.14 11.87 -13.39
CA LEU A 86 -7.34 11.50 -14.16
C LEU A 86 -8.66 11.96 -13.53
N ILE A 87 -8.66 12.24 -12.22
CA ILE A 87 -9.88 12.61 -11.47
C ILE A 87 -9.79 14.02 -10.88
N GLY A 88 -8.85 14.85 -11.33
CA GLY A 88 -8.67 16.22 -10.86
C GLY A 88 -8.04 16.30 -9.46
N TYR A 89 -7.24 15.31 -9.10
CA TYR A 89 -6.50 15.22 -7.86
C TYR A 89 -5.00 15.12 -8.12
N GLY A 90 -4.19 15.35 -7.08
CA GLY A 90 -2.75 15.13 -7.12
C GLY A 90 -2.29 14.44 -5.86
N VAL A 91 -1.28 13.58 -6.00
CA VAL A 91 -0.54 13.00 -4.87
C VAL A 91 0.76 13.78 -4.70
N THR A 92 0.95 14.35 -3.51
CA THR A 92 2.20 15.02 -3.09
C THR A 92 2.94 14.09 -2.13
N GLN A 93 4.20 13.76 -2.45
CA GLN A 93 5.13 13.21 -1.47
C GLN A 93 5.71 14.36 -0.65
N PHE A 94 5.42 14.40 0.64
CA PHE A 94 5.77 15.50 1.52
C PHE A 94 6.70 15.04 2.62
N THR A 95 7.92 15.57 2.65
CA THR A 95 8.89 15.35 3.73
C THR A 95 8.70 16.44 4.79
N ASP A 96 8.34 16.04 6.00
CA ASP A 96 8.24 16.96 7.13
C ASP A 96 9.64 17.30 7.69
N GLU A 97 9.98 18.58 7.77
CA GLU A 97 11.30 19.03 8.24
C GLU A 97 11.52 18.76 9.74
N GLY A 98 10.45 18.76 10.54
CA GLY A 98 10.53 18.56 11.98
C GLY A 98 10.80 17.11 12.38
N SER A 99 10.15 16.16 11.68
CA SER A 99 10.21 14.73 12.01
C SER A 99 11.00 13.88 11.01
N ALA A 100 11.38 14.44 9.86
CA ALA A 100 11.88 13.72 8.69
C ALA A 100 10.94 12.63 8.14
N LYS A 101 9.70 12.54 8.64
CA LYS A 101 8.69 11.59 8.15
C LYS A 101 8.19 12.01 6.78
N ILE A 102 7.89 11.02 5.95
CA ILE A 102 7.32 11.20 4.61
C ILE A 102 5.83 10.87 4.64
N TYR A 103 5.03 11.80 4.11
CA TYR A 103 3.59 11.69 3.97
C TYR A 103 3.19 11.69 2.50
N TYR A 104 2.18 10.91 2.15
CA TYR A 104 1.55 10.95 0.82
C TYR A 104 0.20 11.64 0.95
N ILE A 105 0.09 12.82 0.35
CA ILE A 105 -1.08 13.69 0.49
C ILE A 105 -1.81 13.73 -0.83
N LEU A 106 -2.98 13.10 -0.86
CA LEU A 106 -3.93 13.14 -1.96
C LEU A 106 -4.90 14.29 -1.73
N ALA A 107 -4.87 15.29 -2.60
CA ALA A 107 -5.74 16.45 -2.54
C ALA A 107 -6.13 16.94 -3.93
N LYS A 108 -7.23 17.68 -3.99
CA LYS A 108 -7.75 18.29 -5.22
C LYS A 108 -6.71 19.25 -5.83
N THR A 109 -6.55 19.24 -7.15
CA THR A 109 -5.72 20.24 -7.86
C THR A 109 -6.45 21.58 -8.01
N GLY A 110 -5.72 22.67 -8.21
CA GLY A 110 -6.32 24.01 -8.34
C GLY A 110 -7.39 24.13 -9.43
N ALA A 111 -7.23 23.41 -10.56
CA ALA A 111 -8.14 23.45 -11.70
C ALA A 111 -9.41 22.60 -11.55
N SER A 112 -9.42 21.64 -10.64
CA SER A 112 -10.55 20.71 -10.45
C SER A 112 -11.76 21.42 -9.82
N SER A 113 -12.93 20.80 -9.86
CA SER A 113 -14.13 21.14 -9.07
C SER A 113 -14.59 19.96 -8.21
N ASN A 114 -13.81 18.90 -8.13
CA ASN A 114 -14.12 17.69 -7.38
C ASN A 114 -13.69 17.86 -5.92
N TYR A 115 -14.63 18.21 -5.06
CA TYR A 115 -14.40 18.49 -3.63
C TYR A 115 -14.64 17.25 -2.74
N TRP A 116 -13.99 16.13 -3.02
CA TRP A 116 -14.28 14.86 -2.33
C TRP A 116 -13.54 14.63 -1.02
N GLY A 117 -12.46 15.37 -0.76
CA GLY A 117 -11.69 15.25 0.48
C GLY A 117 -10.19 15.44 0.33
N ILE A 118 -9.52 15.38 1.47
CA ILE A 118 -8.07 15.34 1.63
C ILE A 118 -7.74 14.03 2.32
N TYR A 119 -6.83 13.26 1.74
CA TYR A 119 -6.30 12.03 2.35
C TYR A 119 -4.80 12.20 2.56
N ALA A 120 -4.31 11.89 3.76
CA ALA A 120 -2.89 11.86 4.05
C ALA A 120 -2.51 10.50 4.63
N PHE A 121 -1.42 9.92 4.12
CA PHE A 121 -0.93 8.62 4.54
C PHE A 121 0.48 8.74 5.11
N ASN A 122 0.69 8.17 6.30
CA ASN A 122 1.97 8.11 6.97
C ASN A 122 2.58 6.71 6.82
N ASN A 123 3.60 6.59 5.97
CA ASN A 123 4.24 5.30 5.74
C ASN A 123 5.03 4.81 6.98
N ALA A 124 5.57 5.75 7.76
CA ALA A 124 6.32 5.51 9.00
C ALA A 124 5.45 5.80 10.25
N ALA A 125 4.22 5.29 10.24
CA ALA A 125 3.27 5.47 11.33
C ALA A 125 3.69 4.72 12.59
N ASP A 126 3.60 5.43 13.72
CA ASP A 126 3.84 4.85 15.04
C ASP A 126 2.63 4.02 15.48
N ARG A 127 1.42 4.41 15.02
CA ARG A 127 0.15 3.69 15.26
C ARG A 127 -0.45 3.29 13.91
N ARG A 128 0.07 2.20 13.34
CA ARG A 128 -0.23 1.65 12.01
C ARG A 128 -1.68 1.22 11.83
N LYS A 129 -2.42 0.96 12.91
CA LYS A 129 -3.86 0.65 12.85
C LYS A 129 -4.77 1.87 12.99
N LEU A 130 -4.25 3.01 13.46
CA LEU A 130 -5.07 4.17 13.81
C LEU A 130 -5.37 5.04 12.57
N LEU A 131 -6.65 5.30 12.33
CA LEU A 131 -7.16 6.19 11.28
C LEU A 131 -7.88 7.38 11.93
N ILE A 132 -7.46 8.60 11.59
CA ILE A 132 -8.08 9.83 12.09
C ILE A 132 -8.96 10.43 10.99
N GLN A 133 -10.17 10.85 11.35
CA GLN A 133 -11.15 11.29 10.37
C GLN A 133 -11.94 12.52 10.85
N ALA A 134 -12.20 13.46 9.94
CA ALA A 134 -13.12 14.59 10.13
C ALA A 134 -14.20 14.56 9.04
N PRO A 135 -15.40 14.01 9.32
CA PRO A 135 -16.45 13.87 8.32
C PRO A 135 -17.11 15.21 7.95
N HIS A 136 -17.17 16.16 8.88
CA HIS A 136 -17.86 17.44 8.70
C HIS A 136 -16.97 18.65 9.05
N PRO A 137 -15.77 18.80 8.48
CA PRO A 137 -14.72 19.72 8.97
C PRO A 137 -15.10 21.21 8.95
N VAL A 138 -16.06 21.59 8.10
CA VAL A 138 -16.58 22.97 8.03
C VAL A 138 -17.78 23.20 8.95
N TYR A 139 -18.70 22.23 9.01
CA TYR A 139 -19.91 22.36 9.84
C TYR A 139 -19.53 22.21 11.33
N ASP A 140 -18.70 21.21 11.62
CA ASP A 140 -18.15 20.95 12.94
C ASP A 140 -16.88 21.77 13.10
N PHE A 141 -17.06 23.06 13.38
CA PHE A 141 -15.97 24.04 13.39
C PHE A 141 -14.69 23.54 14.08
N LYS A 142 -13.52 23.76 13.47
CA LYS A 142 -12.18 23.30 13.93
C LYS A 142 -11.91 21.79 13.90
N THR A 143 -12.88 20.89 13.67
CA THR A 143 -12.59 19.44 13.64
C THR A 143 -11.61 19.05 12.54
N GLY A 144 -11.64 19.72 11.37
CA GLY A 144 -10.65 19.49 10.31
C GLY A 144 -9.21 19.75 10.76
N LEU A 145 -8.96 20.91 11.38
CA LEU A 145 -7.63 21.30 11.87
C LEU A 145 -7.21 20.45 13.09
N GLN A 146 -8.16 20.17 13.99
CA GLN A 146 -7.93 19.26 15.12
C GLN A 146 -7.52 17.87 14.62
N SER A 147 -8.19 17.33 13.59
CA SER A 147 -7.86 16.01 13.03
C SER A 147 -6.49 15.98 12.35
N VAL A 148 -6.08 17.06 11.67
CA VAL A 148 -4.70 17.20 11.16
C VAL A 148 -3.70 17.15 12.32
N TYR A 149 -3.94 17.94 13.36
CA TYR A 149 -3.08 17.99 14.53
C TYR A 149 -2.99 16.61 15.22
N VAL A 150 -4.13 15.99 15.48
CA VAL A 150 -4.21 14.66 16.11
C VAL A 150 -3.50 13.61 15.27
N PHE A 151 -3.72 13.58 13.95
CA PHE A 151 -3.04 12.65 13.04
C PHE A 151 -1.52 12.73 13.15
N LEU A 152 -0.97 13.95 13.08
CA LEU A 152 0.48 14.16 13.11
C LEU A 152 1.07 13.83 14.49
N GLN A 153 0.44 14.27 15.58
CA GLN A 153 1.00 14.11 16.92
C GLN A 153 0.83 12.70 17.49
N THR A 154 -0.18 11.95 17.04
CA THR A 154 -0.36 10.53 17.40
C THR A 154 0.48 9.60 16.53
N GLY A 155 1.03 10.08 15.41
CA GLY A 155 1.73 9.21 14.46
C GLY A 155 0.80 8.19 13.81
N ALA A 156 -0.49 8.52 13.65
CA ALA A 156 -1.50 7.65 13.05
C ALA A 156 -1.16 7.30 11.59
N ARG A 157 -1.73 6.19 11.10
CA ARG A 157 -1.47 5.65 9.76
C ARG A 157 -2.06 6.49 8.65
N ALA A 158 -3.28 6.97 8.82
CA ALA A 158 -3.94 7.80 7.82
C ALA A 158 -4.87 8.84 8.43
N LEU A 159 -5.07 9.91 7.66
CA LEU A 159 -6.02 10.98 7.88
C LEU A 159 -6.98 11.06 6.70
N PHE A 160 -8.28 11.25 6.98
CA PHE A 160 -9.23 11.70 5.96
C PHE A 160 -10.05 12.89 6.47
N VAL A 161 -10.05 13.98 5.70
CA VAL A 161 -10.86 15.18 5.96
C VAL A 161 -11.82 15.38 4.78
N ASN A 162 -13.13 15.46 5.03
CA ASN A 162 -14.12 15.61 3.96
C ASN A 162 -13.97 16.93 3.20
N GLY A 163 -14.22 16.91 1.89
CA GLY A 163 -13.85 18.01 0.99
C GLY A 163 -14.87 19.12 0.85
N VAL A 164 -16.03 19.01 1.48
CA VAL A 164 -17.10 20.02 1.45
C VAL A 164 -17.84 20.10 2.78
N HIS A 165 -18.58 21.19 2.96
CA HIS A 165 -19.65 21.26 3.94
C HIS A 165 -20.73 20.18 3.70
N ARG A 166 -21.22 19.54 4.78
CA ARG A 166 -22.19 18.42 4.73
C ARG A 166 -23.55 18.75 4.08
N CYS A 167 -23.88 20.03 3.99
CA CYS A 167 -25.10 20.53 3.34
C CYS A 167 -24.92 20.94 1.89
N ASN A 168 -23.71 20.83 1.33
CA ASN A 168 -23.36 21.34 0.00
C ASN A 168 -23.91 20.47 -1.16
N SER A 169 -25.05 19.81 -0.98
CA SER A 169 -25.71 19.06 -2.04
C SER A 169 -27.22 19.18 -1.86
N THR A 170 -27.96 19.43 -2.92
CA THR A 170 -29.43 19.39 -2.94
C THR A 170 -29.95 17.96 -3.10
N ASP A 171 -29.12 17.06 -3.64
CA ASP A 171 -29.41 15.64 -3.74
C ASP A 171 -29.36 14.96 -2.38
N ARG A 172 -30.18 13.92 -2.24
CA ARG A 172 -30.34 13.17 -0.99
C ARG A 172 -29.57 11.86 -1.11
N SER A 173 -28.93 11.47 -0.03
CA SER A 173 -28.40 10.12 0.13
C SER A 173 -29.55 9.12 0.10
N GLU A 174 -29.28 7.94 -0.44
CA GLU A 174 -30.20 6.81 -0.41
C GLU A 174 -30.19 6.09 0.94
N CYS A 175 -29.16 6.35 1.76
CA CYS A 175 -28.99 5.70 3.06
C CYS A 175 -30.05 6.11 4.08
N ALA A 176 -30.37 5.16 4.95
CA ALA A 176 -31.42 5.31 5.94
C ALA A 176 -31.05 6.32 7.02
N GLY A 177 -32.05 7.07 7.44
CA GLY A 177 -31.97 8.08 8.48
C GLY A 177 -32.30 9.48 7.94
N THR A 178 -32.54 10.38 8.86
CA THR A 178 -32.92 11.76 8.57
C THR A 178 -32.24 12.70 9.56
N THR A 179 -32.20 13.97 9.21
CA THR A 179 -31.59 15.03 10.00
C THR A 179 -32.39 16.31 9.85
N THR A 180 -32.41 17.13 10.89
CA THR A 180 -32.89 18.52 10.79
C THR A 180 -31.78 19.45 10.27
N VAL A 181 -30.53 18.98 10.26
CA VAL A 181 -29.39 19.69 9.67
C VAL A 181 -29.57 19.79 8.16
N CYS A 182 -29.26 20.96 7.58
CA CYS A 182 -29.51 21.28 6.16
C CYS A 182 -30.99 21.45 5.76
N SER A 183 -31.92 21.43 6.73
CA SER A 183 -33.33 21.73 6.49
C SER A 183 -33.61 23.22 6.62
N THR A 184 -34.27 23.81 5.63
CA THR A 184 -34.64 25.24 5.62
C THR A 184 -35.89 25.53 6.45
N VAL A 185 -36.64 24.51 6.86
CA VAL A 185 -37.94 24.64 7.57
C VAL A 185 -37.96 23.94 8.93
N GLY A 186 -36.80 23.47 9.42
CA GLY A 186 -36.67 22.77 10.71
C GLY A 186 -37.25 21.36 10.74
N ALA A 187 -37.96 20.91 9.69
CA ALA A 187 -38.43 19.55 9.54
C ALA A 187 -37.26 18.60 9.23
N SER A 188 -37.34 17.36 9.71
CA SER A 188 -36.35 16.32 9.40
C SER A 188 -36.42 15.95 7.91
N ASP A 189 -35.28 15.89 7.23
CA ASP A 189 -35.11 15.49 5.82
C ASP A 189 -34.01 14.42 5.71
N LYS A 190 -33.94 13.71 4.58
CA LYS A 190 -32.82 12.79 4.31
C LYS A 190 -31.49 13.52 4.32
N PHE A 191 -30.43 12.80 4.71
CA PHE A 191 -29.06 13.31 4.59
C PHE A 191 -28.74 13.72 3.16
N ARG A 192 -27.90 14.74 2.98
CA ARG A 192 -27.43 15.17 1.65
C ARG A 192 -26.37 14.20 1.13
N LYS A 193 -26.19 14.12 -0.19
CA LYS A 193 -25.08 13.33 -0.78
C LYS A 193 -23.69 13.82 -0.34
N SER A 194 -23.56 15.10 0.02
CA SER A 194 -22.33 15.69 0.56
C SER A 194 -22.08 15.36 2.04
N ASP A 195 -23.02 14.70 2.74
CA ASP A 195 -22.84 14.25 4.11
C ASP A 195 -22.04 12.93 4.13
N ALA A 196 -20.73 13.05 4.33
CA ALA A 196 -19.78 11.95 4.25
C ALA A 196 -20.07 10.78 5.21
N ALA A 197 -20.59 11.06 6.40
CA ALA A 197 -20.92 10.04 7.40
C ALA A 197 -22.18 9.24 7.06
N HIS A 198 -22.94 9.66 6.05
CA HIS A 198 -24.26 9.11 5.71
C HIS A 198 -24.42 8.82 4.21
N ASN A 199 -23.31 8.68 3.48
CA ASN A 199 -23.30 8.38 2.04
C ASN A 199 -22.24 7.33 1.69
N VAL A 200 -22.68 6.17 1.17
CA VAL A 200 -21.79 5.06 0.77
C VAL A 200 -21.08 5.27 -0.56
N ASP A 201 -21.50 6.26 -1.35
CA ASP A 201 -20.91 6.56 -2.66
C ASP A 201 -19.72 7.52 -2.56
N GLY A 202 -19.59 8.24 -1.43
CA GLY A 202 -18.53 9.21 -1.23
C GLY A 202 -17.16 8.60 -1.01
N MET A 203 -16.11 9.34 -1.41
CA MET A 203 -14.70 8.92 -1.24
C MET A 203 -14.32 8.68 0.24
N PHE A 204 -15.04 9.31 1.17
CA PHE A 204 -14.91 9.03 2.61
C PHE A 204 -15.10 7.54 2.90
N HIS A 205 -16.23 6.96 2.48
CA HIS A 205 -16.50 5.53 2.68
C HIS A 205 -15.60 4.64 1.82
N LYS A 206 -15.42 5.00 0.53
CA LYS A 206 -14.60 4.20 -0.39
C LYS A 206 -13.15 4.05 0.10
N THR A 207 -12.59 5.08 0.73
CA THR A 207 -11.26 5.00 1.33
C THR A 207 -11.19 3.92 2.41
N LEU A 208 -12.17 3.87 3.32
CA LEU A 208 -12.21 2.83 4.35
C LEU A 208 -12.30 1.42 3.75
N LEU A 209 -13.14 1.23 2.73
CA LEU A 209 -13.30 -0.06 2.06
C LEU A 209 -11.99 -0.59 1.45
N VAL A 210 -11.11 0.31 1.02
CA VAL A 210 -9.79 -0.05 0.49
C VAL A 210 -8.78 -0.29 1.62
N LEU A 211 -8.84 0.48 2.71
CA LEU A 211 -7.90 0.35 3.82
C LEU A 211 -8.12 -0.90 4.67
N GLU A 212 -9.36 -1.30 4.94
CA GLU A 212 -9.66 -2.46 5.80
C GLU A 212 -9.01 -3.79 5.33
N PRO A 213 -8.97 -4.14 4.03
CA PRO A 213 -8.22 -5.32 3.58
C PRO A 213 -6.70 -5.10 3.51
N LEU A 214 -6.22 -3.86 3.46
CA LEU A 214 -4.78 -3.53 3.37
C LEU A 214 -4.12 -3.37 4.74
N ILE A 215 -4.90 -3.01 5.76
CA ILE A 215 -4.45 -2.78 7.13
C ILE A 215 -5.40 -3.56 8.04
N VAL A 216 -4.92 -4.71 8.51
CA VAL A 216 -5.72 -5.60 9.36
C VAL A 216 -6.08 -4.91 10.67
N ASN A 217 -7.36 -4.96 11.04
CA ASN A 217 -7.90 -4.41 12.29
C ASN A 217 -7.69 -2.90 12.45
N THR A 218 -7.95 -2.12 11.39
CA THR A 218 -8.01 -0.65 11.47
C THR A 218 -8.95 -0.16 12.56
N ILE A 219 -8.56 0.91 13.25
CA ILE A 219 -9.30 1.61 14.29
C ILE A 219 -9.62 3.01 13.75
N SER A 220 -10.90 3.29 13.55
CA SER A 220 -11.40 4.56 13.01
C SER A 220 -11.84 5.48 14.13
N VAL A 221 -11.15 6.62 14.27
CA VAL A 221 -11.53 7.72 15.17
C VAL A 221 -12.10 8.85 14.34
N GLN A 222 -13.41 9.07 14.45
CA GLN A 222 -14.11 10.18 13.80
C GLN A 222 -14.38 11.29 14.80
N LEU A 223 -13.70 12.42 14.59
CA LEU A 223 -13.90 13.63 15.36
C LEU A 223 -15.03 14.45 14.72
N HIS A 224 -16.10 14.60 15.49
CA HIS A 224 -17.26 15.47 15.21
C HIS A 224 -17.33 16.59 16.25
N GLY A 225 -18.24 17.52 16.03
CA GLY A 225 -18.49 18.63 16.93
C GLY A 225 -19.94 19.08 16.91
N PHE A 226 -20.44 19.49 18.07
CA PHE A 226 -21.82 19.95 18.20
C PHE A 226 -21.92 21.31 18.88
N SER A 227 -23.07 21.95 18.71
CA SER A 227 -23.45 23.15 19.46
C SER A 227 -23.93 22.73 20.85
N TRP A 228 -23.06 22.94 21.85
CA TRP A 228 -23.34 22.62 23.23
C TRP A 228 -24.47 23.51 23.79
N VAL A 229 -25.38 22.91 24.55
CA VAL A 229 -26.40 23.61 25.34
C VAL A 229 -26.35 23.17 26.81
N THR A 230 -26.88 23.99 27.72
CA THR A 230 -26.90 23.67 29.15
C THR A 230 -27.47 22.28 29.42
N GLY A 231 -26.69 21.46 30.12
CA GLY A 231 -27.04 20.07 30.46
C GLY A 231 -26.41 19.02 29.54
N ASP A 232 -25.79 19.42 28.43
CA ASP A 232 -25.01 18.51 27.61
C ASP A 232 -23.67 18.16 28.29
N PRO A 233 -23.19 16.91 28.14
CA PRO A 233 -21.81 16.60 28.47
C PRO A 233 -20.85 17.27 27.47
N ASP A 234 -19.58 17.42 27.82
CA ASP A 234 -18.54 17.95 26.93
C ASP A 234 -18.25 17.01 25.75
N LEU A 235 -18.33 15.69 25.98
CA LEU A 235 -18.18 14.66 24.96
C LEU A 235 -19.39 13.72 24.92
N LEU A 236 -19.89 13.48 23.70
CA LEU A 236 -20.87 12.45 23.39
C LEU A 236 -20.18 11.41 22.51
N MET A 237 -20.05 10.18 23.00
CA MET A 237 -19.26 9.13 22.36
C MET A 237 -20.09 7.90 22.08
N SER A 238 -19.77 7.21 20.98
CA SER A 238 -20.50 6.00 20.61
C SER A 238 -19.66 5.09 19.73
N ASN A 239 -19.85 3.78 19.87
CA ASN A 239 -19.27 2.79 18.98
C ASN A 239 -20.18 2.48 17.77
N GLY A 240 -21.24 3.27 17.55
CA GLY A 240 -22.24 3.02 16.52
C GLY A 240 -23.31 1.98 16.90
N THR A 241 -23.26 1.41 18.10
CA THR A 241 -24.26 0.48 18.65
C THR A 241 -24.56 0.78 20.13
N THR A 242 -25.58 0.12 20.69
CA THR A 242 -25.92 0.19 22.12
C THR A 242 -25.18 -0.84 22.97
N ASN A 243 -24.39 -1.71 22.36
CA ASN A 243 -23.75 -2.84 23.06
C ASN A 243 -22.31 -2.48 23.41
N THR A 244 -21.82 -3.04 24.52
CA THR A 244 -20.43 -2.86 24.96
C THR A 244 -19.48 -3.64 24.05
N PRO A 245 -18.43 -3.01 23.49
CA PRO A 245 -17.43 -3.72 22.70
C PRO A 245 -16.38 -4.40 23.58
N SER A 246 -15.63 -5.33 22.99
CA SER A 246 -14.42 -5.89 23.59
C SER A 246 -13.32 -5.93 22.53
N PRO A 247 -12.25 -5.12 22.64
CA PRO A 247 -11.96 -4.15 23.71
C PRO A 247 -12.84 -2.88 23.65
N ASP A 248 -13.02 -2.21 24.80
CA ASP A 248 -13.79 -0.96 24.91
C ASP A 248 -12.89 0.29 24.93
N TYR A 249 -12.43 0.69 23.75
CA TYR A 249 -11.54 1.85 23.60
C TYR A 249 -12.20 3.19 23.93
N LEU A 250 -13.52 3.33 23.86
CA LEU A 250 -14.20 4.58 24.23
C LEU A 250 -14.16 4.80 25.73
N SER A 251 -14.35 3.74 26.52
CA SER A 251 -14.20 3.81 27.97
C SER A 251 -12.75 4.11 28.37
N ALA A 252 -11.78 3.45 27.73
CA ALA A 252 -10.36 3.73 27.97
C ALA A 252 -9.99 5.19 27.63
N LEU A 253 -10.44 5.69 26.46
CA LEU A 253 -10.21 7.08 26.06
C LEU A 253 -10.84 8.08 27.04
N LYS A 254 -12.04 7.79 27.56
CA LYS A 254 -12.70 8.59 28.59
C LYS A 254 -11.83 8.71 29.84
N ASP A 255 -11.32 7.58 30.31
CA ASP A 255 -10.52 7.51 31.53
C ASP A 255 -9.21 8.31 31.35
N GLU A 256 -8.55 8.20 30.20
CA GLU A 256 -7.36 9.00 29.87
C GLU A 256 -7.67 10.51 29.78
N LEU A 257 -8.81 10.90 29.22
CA LEU A 257 -9.21 12.33 29.16
C LEU A 257 -9.49 12.90 30.56
N ILE A 258 -10.10 12.13 31.45
CA ILE A 258 -10.36 12.54 32.85
C ILE A 258 -9.05 12.79 33.60
N LEU A 259 -8.00 12.00 33.35
CA LEU A 259 -6.69 12.22 33.97
C LEU A 259 -6.04 13.54 33.52
N LEU A 260 -6.38 14.03 32.33
CA LEU A 260 -5.84 15.27 31.77
C LEU A 260 -6.68 16.50 32.15
N ASP A 261 -7.99 16.32 32.31
CA ASP A 261 -8.94 17.36 32.71
C ASP A 261 -10.15 16.71 33.38
N ASP A 262 -10.15 16.70 34.71
CA ASP A 262 -11.19 16.08 35.54
C ASP A 262 -12.52 16.85 35.53
N THR A 263 -12.55 18.02 34.89
CA THR A 263 -13.78 18.81 34.72
C THR A 263 -14.61 18.40 33.51
N LEU A 264 -14.04 17.58 32.61
CA LEU A 264 -14.74 17.09 31.43
C LEU A 264 -15.89 16.14 31.80
N THR A 265 -17.01 16.30 31.12
CA THR A 265 -18.20 15.45 31.28
C THR A 265 -18.45 14.62 30.03
N PHE A 266 -19.01 13.42 30.21
CA PHE A 266 -19.09 12.40 29.16
C PHE A 266 -20.46 11.73 29.11
N GLY A 267 -20.94 11.47 27.90
CA GLY A 267 -21.97 10.48 27.62
C GLY A 267 -21.43 9.43 26.66
N ILE A 268 -21.55 8.14 27.00
CA ILE A 268 -21.11 7.03 26.15
C ILE A 268 -22.30 6.13 25.84
N HIS A 269 -22.67 6.01 24.56
CA HIS A 269 -23.95 5.42 24.14
C HIS A 269 -24.18 3.98 24.59
N HIS A 270 -23.15 3.15 24.63
CA HIS A 270 -23.26 1.76 25.10
C HIS A 270 -23.20 1.59 26.62
N ILE A 271 -22.89 2.65 27.38
CA ILE A 271 -22.95 2.67 28.84
C ILE A 271 -24.30 3.26 29.29
N SER A 272 -24.65 4.41 28.71
CA SER A 272 -25.92 5.09 28.91
C SER A 272 -26.39 5.63 27.57
N ALA A 273 -27.54 5.11 27.10
CA ALA A 273 -28.07 5.44 25.80
C ALA A 273 -28.25 6.96 25.62
N LEU A 274 -27.41 7.53 24.76
CA LEU A 274 -27.54 8.93 24.32
C LEU A 274 -28.87 9.18 23.62
N SER A 275 -29.51 10.30 23.96
CA SER A 275 -30.73 10.79 23.31
C SER A 275 -30.48 11.48 21.96
N LYS A 276 -29.21 11.79 21.65
CA LYS A 276 -28.77 12.45 20.41
C LYS A 276 -27.34 12.02 20.04
N LEU A 277 -26.97 12.21 18.78
CA LEU A 277 -25.58 12.12 18.29
C LEU A 277 -24.88 10.77 18.60
N SER A 278 -25.61 9.66 18.55
CA SER A 278 -25.12 8.32 18.96
C SER A 278 -24.37 7.54 17.87
N GLY A 279 -23.98 8.17 16.76
CA GLY A 279 -23.22 7.54 15.66
C GLY A 279 -23.87 6.31 15.01
N THR A 280 -25.07 5.88 15.42
CA THR A 280 -25.76 4.65 14.97
C THR A 280 -26.18 4.69 13.50
N THR A 281 -26.32 5.89 12.93
CA THR A 281 -26.60 6.11 11.51
C THR A 281 -25.33 6.22 10.66
N ASN A 282 -24.15 6.27 11.28
CA ASN A 282 -22.89 6.42 10.57
C ASN A 282 -22.60 5.17 9.72
N ILE A 283 -22.46 5.37 8.41
CA ILE A 283 -22.25 4.28 7.46
C ILE A 283 -20.91 3.56 7.65
N GLN A 284 -19.84 4.25 8.05
CA GLN A 284 -18.57 3.58 8.38
C GLN A 284 -18.69 2.81 9.68
N GLY A 285 -19.35 3.36 10.70
CA GLY A 285 -19.62 2.65 11.95
C GLY A 285 -20.40 1.36 11.73
N ARG A 286 -21.45 1.40 10.90
CA ARG A 286 -22.21 0.22 10.51
C ARG A 286 -21.36 -0.80 9.75
N TYR A 287 -20.50 -0.36 8.82
CA TYR A 287 -19.61 -1.26 8.08
C TYR A 287 -18.57 -1.93 8.99
N ILE A 288 -17.88 -1.17 9.84
CA ILE A 288 -16.87 -1.66 10.78
C ILE A 288 -17.47 -2.62 11.80
N ASN A 289 -18.75 -2.44 12.13
CA ASN A 289 -19.54 -3.32 12.99
C ASN A 289 -20.33 -4.38 12.22
N GLU A 290 -19.89 -4.71 11.00
CA GLU A 290 -20.36 -5.87 10.24
C GLU A 290 -21.86 -5.86 9.91
N SER A 291 -22.46 -4.68 9.75
CA SER A 291 -23.82 -4.57 9.22
C SER A 291 -23.92 -5.20 7.83
N SER A 292 -24.98 -5.99 7.62
CA SER A 292 -25.28 -6.60 6.32
C SER A 292 -25.50 -5.59 5.19
N ASN A 293 -25.91 -4.37 5.55
CA ASN A 293 -26.01 -3.26 4.61
C ASN A 293 -25.75 -1.95 5.36
N PRO A 294 -24.52 -1.39 5.30
CA PRO A 294 -24.18 -0.18 6.03
C PRO A 294 -25.04 1.05 5.67
N CYS A 295 -25.61 1.08 4.47
CA CYS A 295 -26.44 2.19 4.03
C CYS A 295 -27.81 2.19 4.72
N SER A 296 -28.42 1.03 4.95
CA SER A 296 -29.83 0.94 5.40
C SER A 296 -30.06 0.20 6.71
N THR A 297 -29.09 -0.60 7.17
CA THR A 297 -29.27 -1.51 8.30
C THR A 297 -28.31 -1.12 9.43
N SER A 298 -28.84 -0.93 10.63
CA SER A 298 -28.02 -0.70 11.83
C SER A 298 -27.21 -1.95 12.16
N ALA A 299 -25.98 -1.77 12.67
CA ALA A 299 -25.22 -2.89 13.20
C ALA A 299 -25.79 -3.35 14.55
N SER A 300 -25.83 -4.66 14.77
CA SER A 300 -26.31 -5.25 16.02
C SER A 300 -25.20 -5.52 17.04
N SER A 301 -23.94 -5.61 16.59
CA SER A 301 -22.81 -5.99 17.43
C SER A 301 -21.60 -5.11 17.13
N PRO A 302 -20.88 -4.59 18.15
CA PRO A 302 -19.73 -3.73 17.93
C PRO A 302 -18.43 -4.54 17.87
N THR A 303 -17.52 -4.14 16.98
CA THR A 303 -16.15 -4.69 16.94
C THR A 303 -15.18 -3.96 17.89
N GLY A 304 -15.60 -2.81 18.42
CA GLY A 304 -14.75 -1.91 19.22
C GLY A 304 -13.84 -1.00 18.38
N ARG A 305 -13.79 -1.19 17.06
CA ARG A 305 -12.86 -0.49 16.15
C ARG A 305 -13.37 0.86 15.63
N PHE A 306 -14.62 1.22 15.93
CA PHE A 306 -15.22 2.49 15.52
C PHE A 306 -15.44 3.40 16.73
N LEU A 307 -14.80 4.56 16.74
CA LEU A 307 -14.92 5.58 17.77
C LEU A 307 -15.51 6.85 17.14
N HIS A 308 -16.80 7.08 17.38
CA HIS A 308 -17.48 8.32 17.02
C HIS A 308 -17.51 9.26 18.22
N ILE A 309 -16.89 10.44 18.09
CA ILE A 309 -16.64 11.37 19.20
C ILE A 309 -17.15 12.75 18.82
N GLU A 310 -18.25 13.15 19.47
CA GLU A 310 -18.87 14.46 19.33
C GLU A 310 -18.38 15.37 20.46
N GLN A 311 -17.77 16.50 20.10
CA GLN A 311 -17.07 17.36 21.07
C GLN A 311 -17.71 18.74 21.19
N ALA A 312 -17.86 19.23 22.42
CA ALA A 312 -18.13 20.63 22.69
C ALA A 312 -17.00 21.51 22.10
N TYR A 313 -17.31 22.78 21.79
CA TYR A 313 -16.30 23.68 21.23
C TYR A 313 -15.26 24.09 22.28
N LYS A 314 -15.74 24.61 23.42
CA LYS A 314 -14.90 25.04 24.53
C LYS A 314 -14.21 23.84 25.17
N ASN A 315 -12.99 24.03 25.66
CA ASN A 315 -12.19 23.03 26.38
C ASN A 315 -11.68 21.82 25.56
N LEU A 316 -12.16 21.64 24.32
CA LEU A 316 -11.79 20.52 23.45
C LEU A 316 -11.34 20.94 22.05
N ARG A 317 -12.08 21.82 21.35
CA ARG A 317 -11.82 22.17 19.93
C ARG A 317 -11.33 23.60 19.69
N ASP A 318 -11.42 24.48 20.67
CA ASP A 318 -11.18 25.91 20.56
C ASP A 318 -9.71 26.31 20.34
N ASN A 319 -8.76 25.52 20.82
CA ASN A 319 -7.33 25.79 20.67
C ASN A 319 -6.47 24.53 20.74
N GLN A 320 -5.20 24.65 20.33
CA GLN A 320 -4.25 23.55 20.27
C GLN A 320 -3.91 22.95 21.63
N THR A 321 -3.90 23.73 22.73
CA THR A 321 -3.72 23.21 24.09
C THR A 321 -4.81 22.19 24.44
N ASN A 322 -6.05 22.47 24.02
CA ASN A 322 -7.16 21.56 24.22
C ASN A 322 -7.13 20.38 23.23
N TRP A 323 -6.65 20.58 22.00
CA TRP A 323 -6.40 19.47 21.07
C TRP A 323 -5.38 18.47 21.63
N ASN A 324 -4.38 18.95 22.38
CA ASN A 324 -3.38 18.10 23.03
C ASN A 324 -3.96 17.14 24.06
N LYS A 325 -5.13 17.42 24.65
CA LYS A 325 -5.82 16.46 25.51
C LYS A 325 -6.22 15.22 24.72
N MET A 326 -6.85 15.41 23.55
CA MET A 326 -7.22 14.32 22.64
C MET A 326 -6.00 13.56 22.12
N VAL A 327 -4.92 14.28 21.75
CA VAL A 327 -3.65 13.66 21.36
C VAL A 327 -3.14 12.73 22.46
N THR A 328 -2.99 13.26 23.67
CA THR A 328 -2.40 12.51 24.79
C THR A 328 -3.27 11.30 25.14
N ALA A 329 -4.58 11.49 25.22
CA ALA A 329 -5.50 10.42 25.54
C ALA A 329 -5.50 9.31 24.47
N LEU A 330 -5.46 9.66 23.18
CA LEU A 330 -5.32 8.67 22.10
C LEU A 330 -3.98 7.95 22.14
N LYS A 331 -2.88 8.65 22.47
CA LYS A 331 -1.55 8.02 22.59
C LYS A 331 -1.48 7.00 23.71
N ASN A 332 -2.20 7.24 24.81
CA ASN A 332 -2.27 6.32 25.94
C ASN A 332 -3.30 5.21 25.72
N THR A 333 -4.38 5.47 24.98
CA THR A 333 -5.39 4.45 24.63
C THR A 333 -4.87 3.46 23.59
N PHE A 334 -4.02 3.94 22.68
CA PHE A 334 -3.46 3.16 21.59
C PHE A 334 -1.93 3.22 21.66
N ASP A 335 -1.31 2.14 22.11
CA ASP A 335 0.14 2.03 22.13
C ASP A 335 0.74 2.13 20.71
N GLU A 336 2.00 2.50 20.64
CA GLU A 336 2.75 2.45 19.39
C GLU A 336 2.88 0.99 18.95
N ASP A 337 2.55 0.74 17.69
CA ASP A 337 2.78 -0.56 17.09
C ASP A 337 4.30 -0.76 17.06
N PRO A 338 4.81 -1.88 17.57
CA PRO A 338 6.24 -2.10 17.62
C PRO A 338 6.84 -1.98 16.22
N LEU A 339 8.03 -1.41 16.12
CA LEU A 339 8.69 -1.23 14.83
C LEU A 339 8.76 -2.59 14.11
N PRO A 340 8.43 -2.65 12.79
CA PRO A 340 8.69 -3.85 12.00
C PRO A 340 10.15 -4.25 12.18
N VAL A 341 10.45 -5.55 12.22
CA VAL A 341 11.83 -6.06 12.25
C VAL A 341 12.69 -5.27 11.27
N GLU A 342 13.65 -4.53 11.80
CA GLU A 342 14.51 -3.70 10.96
C GLU A 342 15.68 -4.57 10.48
N LEU A 343 15.64 -4.96 9.21
CA LEU A 343 16.77 -5.63 8.57
C LEU A 343 17.91 -4.64 8.38
N THR A 344 19.01 -4.83 9.12
CA THR A 344 20.23 -4.02 8.94
C THR A 344 21.11 -4.54 7.82
N ASP A 345 21.05 -5.84 7.54
CA ASP A 345 21.74 -6.44 6.40
C ASP A 345 20.93 -7.60 5.81
N PHE A 346 21.03 -7.74 4.48
CA PHE A 346 20.59 -8.93 3.76
C PHE A 346 21.48 -9.10 2.53
N SER A 347 22.20 -10.22 2.49
CA SER A 347 23.20 -10.51 1.48
C SER A 347 23.20 -11.99 1.08
N VAL A 348 23.67 -12.25 -0.14
CA VAL A 348 23.78 -13.61 -0.70
C VAL A 348 25.15 -13.82 -1.32
N LYS A 349 25.66 -15.05 -1.18
CA LYS A 349 26.96 -15.44 -1.72
C LYS A 349 26.94 -16.88 -2.20
N ALA A 350 27.35 -17.11 -3.45
CA ALA A 350 27.61 -18.44 -3.96
C ALA A 350 28.88 -19.03 -3.31
N ILE A 351 28.78 -20.23 -2.73
CA ILE A 351 29.88 -20.95 -2.07
C ILE A 351 29.76 -22.44 -2.40
N GLY A 352 30.77 -23.01 -3.06
CA GLY A 352 30.89 -24.46 -3.26
C GLY A 352 29.71 -25.13 -3.97
N GLY A 353 29.11 -24.46 -4.97
CA GLY A 353 27.93 -24.99 -5.68
C GLY A 353 26.61 -24.83 -4.93
N SER A 354 26.58 -24.06 -3.85
CA SER A 354 25.38 -23.65 -3.11
C SER A 354 25.30 -22.13 -3.00
N ILE A 355 24.15 -21.59 -2.61
CA ILE A 355 24.01 -20.16 -2.31
C ILE A 355 23.72 -20.00 -0.82
N ARG A 356 24.58 -19.27 -0.11
CA ARG A 356 24.36 -18.90 1.28
C ARG A 356 23.75 -17.50 1.35
N LEU A 357 22.60 -17.42 2.02
CA LEU A 357 21.96 -16.18 2.42
C LEU A 357 22.36 -15.88 3.87
N ARG A 358 22.55 -14.59 4.16
CA ARG A 358 22.75 -14.08 5.52
C ARG A 358 21.94 -12.80 5.68
N TRP A 359 21.29 -12.66 6.83
CA TRP A 359 20.67 -11.40 7.22
C TRP A 359 20.85 -11.14 8.70
N VAL A 360 20.75 -9.86 9.04
CA VAL A 360 20.82 -9.37 10.41
C VAL A 360 19.60 -8.49 10.66
N THR A 361 18.92 -8.75 11.77
CA THR A 361 17.87 -7.88 12.30
C THR A 361 18.50 -6.99 13.37
N ALA A 362 18.16 -5.70 13.43
CA ALA A 362 18.52 -4.84 14.56
C ALA A 362 17.65 -5.16 15.78
N THR A 363 16.35 -5.27 15.54
CA THR A 363 15.32 -5.62 16.51
C THR A 363 14.33 -6.57 15.87
N GLU A 364 13.65 -7.35 16.69
CA GLU A 364 12.52 -8.17 16.28
C GLU A 364 11.37 -7.94 17.24
N VAL A 365 10.18 -7.73 16.71
CA VAL A 365 8.99 -7.69 17.56
C VAL A 365 7.88 -8.44 16.85
N ASN A 366 7.23 -9.34 17.58
CA ASN A 366 6.20 -10.24 17.08
C ASN A 366 6.65 -11.01 15.83
N ASN A 367 7.94 -11.29 15.66
CA ASN A 367 8.46 -11.96 14.48
C ASN A 367 8.22 -13.48 14.56
N PHE A 368 7.27 -13.98 13.77
CA PHE A 368 7.03 -15.41 13.64
C PHE A 368 8.18 -16.09 12.89
N GLY A 369 8.66 -15.45 11.82
CA GLY A 369 9.86 -15.88 11.12
C GLY A 369 9.97 -15.38 9.69
N PHE A 370 10.91 -15.98 8.97
CA PHE A 370 11.28 -15.57 7.63
C PHE A 370 10.98 -16.70 6.65
N GLU A 371 10.06 -16.45 5.73
CA GLU A 371 9.91 -17.24 4.51
C GLU A 371 10.95 -16.76 3.50
N ILE A 372 11.90 -17.64 3.16
CA ILE A 372 12.92 -17.38 2.15
C ILE A 372 12.30 -17.73 0.80
N GLU A 373 12.17 -16.74 -0.06
CA GLU A 373 11.65 -16.93 -1.40
C GLU A 373 12.75 -16.77 -2.44
N LYS A 374 12.69 -17.58 -3.50
CA LYS A 374 13.65 -17.56 -4.60
C LYS A 374 12.96 -17.62 -5.95
N TYR A 375 13.58 -17.01 -6.95
CA TYR A 375 13.34 -17.38 -8.35
C TYR A 375 14.64 -17.47 -9.12
N GLU A 376 14.59 -18.24 -10.21
CA GLU A 376 15.71 -18.56 -11.08
C GLU A 376 15.51 -17.92 -12.46
N GLN A 377 16.60 -17.48 -13.09
CA GLN A 377 16.56 -17.00 -14.47
C GLN A 377 16.31 -18.18 -15.44
N GLY A 378 15.19 -18.17 -16.17
CA GLY A 378 14.79 -19.24 -17.10
C GLY A 378 13.27 -19.30 -17.35
N GLU A 379 12.73 -20.47 -17.69
CA GLU A 379 11.27 -20.70 -17.73
C GLU A 379 10.65 -20.44 -16.34
N GLY A 380 9.66 -19.55 -16.27
CA GLY A 380 9.04 -19.11 -15.01
C GLY A 380 9.70 -17.91 -14.31
N ALA A 381 10.63 -17.21 -14.98
CA ALA A 381 11.30 -16.03 -14.43
C ALA A 381 10.30 -14.95 -13.94
N GLY A 382 10.54 -14.43 -12.73
CA GLY A 382 9.72 -13.39 -12.09
C GLY A 382 8.72 -13.89 -11.04
N VAL A 383 8.48 -15.21 -10.95
CA VAL A 383 7.60 -15.79 -9.92
C VAL A 383 8.45 -16.34 -8.77
N PHE A 384 8.36 -15.71 -7.60
CA PHE A 384 9.02 -16.16 -6.38
C PHE A 384 8.35 -17.43 -5.83
N ALA A 385 9.14 -18.44 -5.51
CA ALA A 385 8.71 -19.68 -4.87
C ALA A 385 9.44 -19.87 -3.53
N MET A 386 8.78 -20.54 -2.59
CA MET A 386 9.36 -20.82 -1.27
C MET A 386 10.59 -21.72 -1.39
N ALA A 387 11.73 -21.22 -0.91
CA ALA A 387 12.99 -21.95 -0.79
C ALA A 387 13.15 -22.59 0.61
N GLY A 388 12.63 -21.94 1.64
CA GLY A 388 12.70 -22.41 3.02
C GLY A 388 12.02 -21.47 4.00
N PHE A 389 11.98 -21.86 5.26
CA PHE A 389 11.49 -21.03 6.36
C PHE A 389 12.47 -21.14 7.54
N LEU A 390 12.77 -20.02 8.19
CA LEU A 390 13.47 -19.98 9.47
C LEU A 390 12.60 -19.27 10.51
N PRO A 391 12.39 -19.87 11.69
CA PRO A 391 11.66 -19.20 12.76
C PRO A 391 12.42 -17.95 13.22
N GLY A 392 11.67 -16.91 13.54
CA GLY A 392 12.19 -15.69 14.17
C GLY A 392 12.45 -15.89 15.66
N SER A 393 12.94 -14.86 16.32
CA SER A 393 13.15 -14.85 17.78
C SER A 393 11.89 -14.44 18.56
N GLY A 394 10.74 -14.20 17.89
CA GLY A 394 9.55 -13.62 18.50
C GLY A 394 9.77 -12.16 18.84
N ASN A 395 10.45 -11.89 19.96
CA ASN A 395 10.82 -10.55 20.40
C ASN A 395 12.32 -10.49 20.72
N SER A 396 13.02 -9.50 20.17
CA SER A 396 14.44 -9.24 20.41
C SER A 396 14.74 -7.74 20.33
N HIS A 397 15.36 -7.20 21.37
CA HIS A 397 15.89 -5.83 21.38
C HIS A 397 17.40 -5.78 21.10
N SER A 398 17.99 -6.93 20.78
CA SER A 398 19.39 -7.07 20.38
C SER A 398 19.48 -7.65 18.97
N PRO A 399 20.54 -7.34 18.20
CA PRO A 399 20.67 -7.88 16.87
C PRO A 399 20.65 -9.41 16.82
N LYS A 400 19.99 -9.98 15.81
CA LYS A 400 20.01 -11.42 15.54
C LYS A 400 20.55 -11.67 14.16
N GLU A 401 21.41 -12.68 14.07
CA GLU A 401 21.98 -13.13 12.80
C GLU A 401 21.34 -14.44 12.38
N TYR A 402 20.99 -14.52 11.10
CA TYR A 402 20.41 -15.70 10.50
C TYR A 402 21.20 -16.09 9.25
N SER A 403 21.19 -17.38 8.94
CA SER A 403 21.74 -17.88 7.69
C SER A 403 20.92 -19.04 7.16
N PHE A 404 20.68 -19.01 5.85
CA PHE A 404 20.05 -20.09 5.11
C PHE A 404 20.98 -20.51 3.97
N THR A 405 21.07 -21.79 3.67
CA THR A 405 21.88 -22.30 2.54
C THR A 405 20.97 -23.03 1.56
N ASP A 406 20.85 -22.49 0.35
CA ASP A 406 20.14 -23.11 -0.76
C ASP A 406 21.09 -24.03 -1.53
N THR A 407 20.83 -25.33 -1.44
CA THR A 407 21.58 -26.38 -2.14
C THR A 407 20.89 -26.83 -3.45
N LYS A 408 19.67 -26.35 -3.71
CA LYS A 408 18.91 -26.68 -4.93
C LYS A 408 19.17 -25.61 -6.00
N VAL A 409 20.44 -25.53 -6.41
CA VAL A 409 20.93 -24.54 -7.37
C VAL A 409 21.72 -25.24 -8.49
N THR A 410 21.60 -24.70 -9.69
CA THR A 410 22.24 -25.19 -10.91
C THR A 410 23.40 -24.24 -11.23
N PRO A 411 24.63 -24.76 -11.40
CA PRO A 411 25.75 -23.94 -11.83
C PRO A 411 25.46 -23.19 -13.14
N GLY A 412 25.97 -21.97 -13.26
CA GLY A 412 25.85 -21.14 -14.46
C GLY A 412 24.51 -20.41 -14.59
N ARG A 413 23.68 -20.39 -13.53
CA ARG A 413 22.43 -19.64 -13.48
C ARG A 413 22.45 -18.53 -12.42
N ALA A 414 21.68 -17.47 -12.69
CA ALA A 414 21.43 -16.40 -11.75
C ALA A 414 20.19 -16.71 -10.90
N TYR A 415 20.31 -16.42 -9.61
CA TYR A 415 19.26 -16.60 -8.61
C TYR A 415 18.97 -15.29 -7.91
N TYR A 416 17.71 -15.07 -7.61
CA TYR A 416 17.19 -13.89 -6.91
C TYR A 416 16.47 -14.34 -5.65
N TYR A 417 16.73 -13.67 -4.54
CA TYR A 417 16.18 -13.99 -3.24
C TYR A 417 15.55 -12.76 -2.59
N ARG A 418 14.47 -12.99 -1.85
CA ARG A 418 13.91 -12.05 -0.89
C ARG A 418 13.48 -12.77 0.38
N LEU A 419 13.41 -12.04 1.47
CA LEU A 419 12.79 -12.50 2.70
C LEU A 419 11.37 -11.96 2.76
N LYS A 420 10.43 -12.82 3.09
CA LYS A 420 9.10 -12.44 3.56
C LYS A 420 9.09 -12.67 5.06
N GLN A 421 9.21 -11.58 5.80
CA GLN A 421 9.11 -11.59 7.25
C GLN A 421 7.63 -11.67 7.61
N ILE A 422 7.28 -12.62 8.47
CA ILE A 422 5.90 -12.88 8.90
C ILE A 422 5.84 -12.57 10.39
N ASP A 423 4.85 -11.77 10.79
CA ASP A 423 4.60 -11.46 12.18
C ASP A 423 3.62 -12.49 12.80
N THR A 424 3.53 -12.56 14.12
CA THR A 424 2.70 -13.55 14.85
C THR A 424 1.20 -13.37 14.59
N ASP A 425 0.78 -12.19 14.11
CA ASP A 425 -0.59 -11.91 13.70
C ASP A 425 -0.88 -12.27 12.23
N GLY A 426 0.12 -12.79 11.50
CA GLY A 426 0.03 -13.19 10.11
C GLY A 426 0.28 -12.07 9.10
N SER A 427 0.48 -10.82 9.54
CA SER A 427 0.94 -9.76 8.65
C SER A 427 2.38 -10.04 8.18
N PHE A 428 2.80 -9.43 7.06
CA PHE A 428 4.12 -9.67 6.51
C PHE A 428 4.71 -8.45 5.79
N ASN A 429 6.04 -8.42 5.72
CA ASN A 429 6.80 -7.44 4.94
C ASN A 429 7.89 -8.13 4.12
N TYR A 430 8.19 -7.59 2.94
CA TYR A 430 9.27 -8.10 2.09
C TYR A 430 10.55 -7.28 2.26
N SER A 431 11.69 -7.97 2.21
CA SER A 431 13.00 -7.32 2.09
C SER A 431 13.25 -6.80 0.67
N LYS A 432 14.35 -6.06 0.50
CA LYS A 432 14.99 -5.87 -0.81
C LYS A 432 15.27 -7.22 -1.48
N VAL A 433 15.25 -7.24 -2.81
CA VAL A 433 15.70 -8.41 -3.59
C VAL A 433 17.21 -8.35 -3.74
N VAL A 434 17.88 -9.48 -3.52
CA VAL A 434 19.32 -9.64 -3.72
C VAL A 434 19.57 -10.80 -4.68
N SER A 435 20.69 -10.77 -5.41
CA SER A 435 20.98 -11.78 -6.42
C SER A 435 22.43 -12.23 -6.39
N THR A 436 22.65 -13.45 -6.88
CA THR A 436 23.99 -14.00 -7.11
C THR A 436 23.92 -15.07 -8.20
N SER A 437 25.06 -15.43 -8.76
CA SER A 437 25.19 -16.53 -9.72
C SER A 437 26.10 -17.60 -9.15
N VAL A 438 25.71 -18.87 -9.32
CA VAL A 438 26.59 -19.98 -8.97
C VAL A 438 27.62 -20.12 -10.08
N GLU A 439 28.85 -19.71 -9.79
CA GLU A 439 29.97 -19.85 -10.72
C GLU A 439 30.13 -21.32 -11.13
N LEU A 440 30.30 -21.52 -12.43
CA LEU A 440 30.51 -22.82 -13.00
C LEU A 440 32.01 -23.09 -13.05
N SER A 441 32.50 -24.03 -12.23
CA SER A 441 33.87 -24.50 -12.34
C SER A 441 33.91 -25.76 -13.21
N GLY A 442 34.61 -25.68 -14.34
CA GLY A 442 34.83 -26.82 -15.24
C GLY A 442 33.85 -26.88 -16.43
N PHE A 443 33.67 -28.10 -16.94
CA PHE A 443 32.94 -28.39 -18.17
C PHE A 443 32.01 -29.58 -17.93
N ASP A 444 30.72 -29.44 -18.22
CA ASP A 444 29.77 -30.56 -18.22
C ASP A 444 28.80 -30.48 -19.40
N VAL A 445 28.25 -31.63 -19.76
CA VAL A 445 27.23 -31.75 -20.81
C VAL A 445 25.99 -32.33 -20.14
N LEU A 446 24.88 -31.62 -20.16
CA LEU A 446 23.62 -32.05 -19.55
C LEU A 446 22.99 -33.20 -20.35
N LEU A 447 21.97 -33.84 -19.77
CA LEU A 447 21.20 -34.84 -20.50
C LEU A 447 20.47 -34.18 -21.69
N PRO A 448 20.52 -34.77 -22.90
CA PRO A 448 19.76 -34.27 -24.03
C PRO A 448 18.26 -34.31 -23.74
N TYR A 449 17.51 -33.30 -24.19
CA TYR A 449 16.06 -33.25 -24.05
C TYR A 449 15.38 -32.75 -25.34
N PRO A 450 14.30 -33.40 -25.81
CA PRO A 450 13.82 -34.70 -25.35
C PRO A 450 14.81 -35.84 -25.70
N ASN A 451 14.74 -36.95 -24.97
CA ASN A 451 15.50 -38.17 -25.27
C ASN A 451 14.74 -39.39 -24.73
N PRO A 452 14.11 -40.23 -25.57
CA PRO A 452 14.22 -40.24 -27.04
C PRO A 452 13.63 -39.00 -27.75
N PHE A 453 14.08 -38.70 -28.97
CA PHE A 453 13.60 -37.59 -29.81
C PHE A 453 13.21 -38.07 -31.21
N SER A 454 12.24 -37.40 -31.85
CA SER A 454 11.77 -37.73 -33.23
C SER A 454 12.00 -36.59 -34.24
N GLY A 455 12.64 -35.49 -33.81
CA GLY A 455 12.87 -34.32 -34.66
C GLY A 455 14.11 -33.57 -34.21
N GLU A 456 13.97 -32.76 -33.15
CA GLU A 456 15.08 -32.04 -32.53
C GLU A 456 15.24 -32.41 -31.05
N ALA A 457 16.50 -32.51 -30.61
CA ALA A 457 16.89 -32.54 -29.21
C ALA A 457 17.80 -31.35 -28.90
N ARG A 458 17.79 -30.88 -27.65
CA ARG A 458 18.66 -29.81 -27.16
C ARG A 458 19.65 -30.37 -26.15
N ILE A 459 20.88 -29.87 -26.21
CA ILE A 459 21.96 -30.29 -25.31
C ILE A 459 22.51 -29.05 -24.62
N GLY A 460 22.29 -28.99 -23.32
CA GLY A 460 22.93 -28.00 -22.47
C GLY A 460 24.42 -28.31 -22.29
N ILE A 461 25.28 -27.34 -22.59
CA ILE A 461 26.73 -27.40 -22.36
C ILE A 461 27.08 -26.31 -21.35
N LEU A 462 27.61 -26.74 -20.22
CA LEU A 462 28.05 -25.88 -19.13
C LEU A 462 29.54 -25.63 -19.27
N SER A 463 29.94 -24.37 -19.46
CA SER A 463 31.36 -23.97 -19.59
C SER A 463 31.74 -22.93 -18.55
N GLY A 464 32.81 -23.19 -17.78
CA GLY A 464 33.34 -22.24 -16.79
C GLY A 464 34.11 -21.06 -17.38
N GLU A 465 34.43 -21.10 -18.68
CA GLU A 465 35.15 -20.07 -19.40
C GLU A 465 34.69 -20.00 -20.87
N GLU A 466 35.04 -18.92 -21.57
CA GLU A 466 34.87 -18.88 -23.02
C GLU A 466 35.88 -19.85 -23.66
N SER A 467 35.38 -20.76 -24.48
CA SER A 467 36.21 -21.80 -25.08
C SER A 467 35.65 -22.28 -26.42
N GLU A 468 36.47 -22.99 -27.19
CA GLU A 468 35.99 -23.77 -28.33
C GLU A 468 35.69 -25.20 -27.86
N ALA A 469 34.54 -25.74 -28.27
CA ALA A 469 34.18 -27.13 -28.08
C ALA A 469 33.96 -27.83 -29.42
N VAL A 470 34.27 -29.12 -29.44
CA VAL A 470 34.08 -30.01 -30.58
C VAL A 470 32.94 -30.96 -30.22
N VAL A 471 31.88 -30.93 -31.02
CA VAL A 471 30.71 -31.81 -30.89
C VAL A 471 30.81 -32.91 -31.94
N GLN A 472 30.74 -34.16 -31.50
CA GLN A 472 30.76 -35.35 -32.34
C GLN A 472 29.54 -36.22 -32.03
N ILE A 473 28.89 -36.74 -33.07
CA ILE A 473 27.81 -37.72 -32.92
C ILE A 473 28.29 -39.03 -33.54
N VAL A 474 28.29 -40.09 -32.73
CA VAL A 474 28.73 -41.43 -33.14
C VAL A 474 27.63 -42.46 -32.96
N SER A 475 27.62 -43.49 -33.79
CA SER A 475 26.69 -44.62 -33.69
C SER A 475 27.04 -45.52 -32.50
N ALA A 476 26.16 -46.48 -32.18
CA ALA A 476 26.44 -47.50 -31.17
C ALA A 476 27.68 -48.36 -31.45
N MET A 477 28.14 -48.42 -32.71
CA MET A 477 29.35 -49.12 -33.14
C MET A 477 30.61 -48.24 -33.09
N GLY A 478 30.47 -46.97 -32.68
CA GLY A 478 31.57 -46.00 -32.60
C GLY A 478 31.91 -45.30 -33.92
N GLU A 479 31.15 -45.56 -34.98
CA GLU A 479 31.32 -44.91 -36.28
C GLU A 479 30.79 -43.48 -36.25
N ARG A 480 31.42 -42.57 -37.00
CA ARG A 480 30.99 -41.17 -37.09
C ARG A 480 29.64 -41.09 -37.83
N ALA A 481 28.59 -40.69 -37.11
CA ALA A 481 27.23 -40.62 -37.65
C ALA A 481 26.89 -39.27 -38.28
N ALA A 482 27.60 -38.20 -37.92
CA ALA A 482 27.46 -36.87 -38.50
C ALA A 482 28.80 -36.13 -38.54
N GLU A 483 28.88 -35.03 -39.28
CA GLU A 483 30.09 -34.20 -39.30
C GLU A 483 30.43 -33.64 -37.92
N THR A 484 31.74 -33.53 -37.66
CA THR A 484 32.25 -32.93 -36.44
C THR A 484 32.07 -31.42 -36.49
N VAL A 485 31.39 -30.83 -35.51
CA VAL A 485 31.14 -29.39 -35.47
C VAL A 485 31.97 -28.74 -34.37
N LYS A 486 32.61 -27.60 -34.69
CA LYS A 486 33.22 -26.72 -33.71
C LYS A 486 32.21 -25.66 -33.29
N VAL A 487 32.00 -25.50 -31.98
CA VAL A 487 31.10 -24.51 -31.40
C VAL A 487 31.88 -23.61 -30.45
N LYS A 488 31.65 -22.30 -30.53
CA LYS A 488 32.17 -21.35 -29.54
C LYS A 488 31.23 -21.35 -28.34
N LEU A 489 31.78 -21.68 -27.18
CA LEU A 489 31.08 -21.63 -25.90
C LEU A 489 31.34 -20.29 -25.23
N ARG A 490 30.28 -19.67 -24.72
CA ARG A 490 30.36 -18.58 -23.76
C ARG A 490 30.53 -19.15 -22.36
N LYS A 491 31.07 -18.35 -21.44
CA LYS A 491 31.02 -18.68 -20.02
C LYS A 491 29.55 -18.80 -19.57
N GLY A 492 29.20 -19.89 -18.90
CA GLY A 492 27.85 -20.21 -18.42
C GLY A 492 27.15 -21.31 -19.23
N TYR A 493 25.81 -21.22 -19.32
CA TYR A 493 24.97 -22.17 -20.06
C TYR A 493 24.99 -21.88 -21.56
N ASN A 494 25.32 -22.89 -22.35
CA ASN A 494 25.25 -22.89 -23.80
C ASN A 494 24.30 -23.99 -24.22
N GLU A 495 23.71 -23.85 -25.41
CA GLU A 495 22.78 -24.84 -25.91
C GLU A 495 23.10 -25.20 -27.35
N TYR A 496 23.16 -26.50 -27.63
CA TYR A 496 23.42 -27.04 -28.95
C TYR A 496 22.22 -27.85 -29.44
N PRO A 497 21.59 -27.46 -30.55
CA PRO A 497 20.49 -28.22 -31.15
C PRO A 497 21.03 -29.42 -31.95
N VAL A 498 20.31 -30.54 -31.86
CA VAL A 498 20.56 -31.75 -32.64
C VAL A 498 19.30 -32.08 -33.42
N SER A 499 19.30 -31.82 -34.72
CA SER A 499 18.18 -32.12 -35.63
C SER A 499 18.49 -33.39 -36.42
N ALA A 500 17.65 -34.41 -36.28
CA ALA A 500 17.83 -35.67 -36.99
C ALA A 500 17.72 -35.51 -38.50
N GLN A 501 16.87 -34.59 -38.97
CA GLN A 501 16.68 -34.29 -40.38
C GLN A 501 17.91 -33.59 -40.97
N VAL A 502 18.45 -32.58 -40.28
CA VAL A 502 19.63 -31.83 -40.76
C VAL A 502 20.86 -32.72 -40.81
N LEU A 503 20.98 -33.64 -39.85
CA LEU A 503 22.12 -34.54 -39.72
C LEU A 503 21.94 -35.87 -40.47
N ASN A 504 20.80 -36.10 -41.13
CA ASN A 504 20.43 -37.35 -41.80
C ASN A 504 20.61 -38.60 -40.92
N LEU A 505 20.21 -38.51 -39.64
CA LEU A 505 20.30 -39.62 -38.70
C LEU A 505 19.16 -40.62 -38.93
N SER A 506 19.49 -41.91 -39.08
CA SER A 506 18.48 -42.98 -39.05
C SER A 506 17.93 -43.18 -37.63
N PRO A 507 16.76 -43.80 -37.44
CA PRO A 507 16.31 -44.19 -36.10
C PRO A 507 17.32 -45.15 -35.44
N GLY A 508 17.69 -44.91 -34.19
CA GLY A 508 18.73 -45.68 -33.53
C GLY A 508 19.32 -45.03 -32.27
N ILE A 509 20.30 -45.72 -31.69
CA ILE A 509 21.06 -45.24 -30.54
C ILE A 509 22.35 -44.58 -31.02
N TYR A 510 22.54 -43.34 -30.57
CA TYR A 510 23.71 -42.52 -30.81
C TYR A 510 24.34 -42.09 -29.49
N PHE A 511 25.58 -41.63 -29.58
CA PHE A 511 26.28 -40.97 -28.51
C PHE A 511 26.79 -39.63 -28.99
N ILE A 512 26.44 -38.57 -28.26
CA ILE A 512 27.04 -37.26 -28.46
C ILE A 512 28.21 -37.09 -27.51
N ARG A 513 29.38 -36.87 -28.10
CA ARG A 513 30.64 -36.60 -27.42
C ARG A 513 30.99 -35.14 -27.62
N VAL A 514 31.11 -34.39 -26.53
CA VAL A 514 31.56 -33.00 -26.56
C VAL A 514 32.91 -32.92 -25.88
N SER A 515 33.87 -32.27 -26.52
CA SER A 515 35.21 -32.04 -25.96
C SER A 515 35.61 -30.57 -26.04
N SER A 516 36.19 -30.03 -24.97
CA SER A 516 36.73 -28.67 -24.92
C SER A 516 38.03 -28.67 -24.10
N GLY A 517 39.16 -28.36 -24.75
CA GLY A 517 40.49 -28.49 -24.14
C GLY A 517 40.73 -29.90 -23.58
N LYS A 518 40.94 -30.00 -22.26
CA LYS A 518 41.16 -31.28 -21.54
C LYS A 518 39.87 -32.05 -21.21
N TYR A 519 38.71 -31.44 -21.39
CA TYR A 519 37.44 -32.03 -20.98
C TYR A 519 36.79 -32.81 -22.13
N VAL A 520 36.24 -33.97 -21.81
CA VAL A 520 35.48 -34.81 -22.73
C VAL A 520 34.30 -35.40 -21.98
N LYS A 521 33.09 -35.25 -22.51
CA LYS A 521 31.88 -35.85 -21.94
C LYS A 521 31.03 -36.48 -23.03
N THR A 522 30.43 -37.63 -22.73
CA THR A 522 29.55 -38.36 -23.66
C THR A 522 28.17 -38.53 -23.06
N ARG A 523 27.13 -38.33 -23.87
CA ARG A 523 25.73 -38.57 -23.52
C ARG A 523 25.06 -39.47 -24.55
N LYS A 524 24.18 -40.36 -24.10
CA LYS A 524 23.36 -41.20 -24.96
C LYS A 524 22.25 -40.36 -25.57
N LEU A 525 21.96 -40.58 -26.84
CA LEU A 525 20.89 -39.95 -27.61
C LEU A 525 20.13 -41.05 -28.37
N ILE A 526 18.80 -41.06 -28.29
CA ILE A 526 17.95 -42.09 -28.92
C ILE A 526 17.04 -41.38 -29.92
N HIS A 527 17.27 -41.63 -31.21
CA HIS A 527 16.43 -41.10 -32.28
C HIS A 527 15.32 -42.12 -32.62
N LEU A 528 14.07 -41.67 -32.60
CA LEU A 528 12.88 -42.41 -33.04
C LEU A 528 12.40 -41.90 -34.39
N LYS A 529 11.66 -42.75 -35.11
CA LYS A 529 11.09 -42.41 -36.41
C LYS A 529 10.02 -41.32 -36.32
#